data_AF-A0A7C7TN22-F1
#
_entry.id   AF-A0A7C7TN22-F1
#
_cell.length_a   1.000
_cell.length_b   1.000
_cell.length_c   1.000
_cell.angle_alpha   90.00
_cell.angle_beta   90.00
_cell.angle_gamma   90.00
#
_symmetry.space_group_name_H-M   'P 1'
#
loop_
_entity.id
_entity.type
_entity.pdbx_description
1 polymer ?
#
loop_
_entity_poly.entity_id
_entity_poly.type
_entity_poly.pdbx_seq_one_letter_code
_entity_poly.pdbx_strand_id
1 'polypeptide(L)'
;MATNESPSPESSEPKLGGAGNESFDEFRNSFSYGSRTDLLFKFLKSGSEQLADEFLQELLDLTGGLIDDGDTAPIIEALVRAQSAAYSGPGSFEYDTRPFAVLDQPVSESRVALLTTTGHFAEGDDPKPFGMEGLTQEQVVKMTDEFGKADAVLSEIPIDTPVSKTMVRHGGYDIRATAADRNVSLPIDRMIELADEAVVGEFVNPAYSFVGLTSQLRLRKEIAPAWAARLKAAGAQAAVLVPI
;
A
#
# COMPACT_ATOMS: atom_id res chain seq x y z
N MET A 1 21.35 31.31 -51.15
CA MET A 1 20.12 30.53 -50.86
C MET A 1 20.57 29.14 -50.48
N ALA A 2 20.70 28.87 -49.17
CA ALA A 2 21.03 27.55 -48.65
C ALA A 2 19.72 26.92 -48.16
N THR A 3 19.39 25.75 -48.68
CA THR A 3 18.19 24.98 -48.34
C THR A 3 18.41 24.28 -47.00
N ASN A 4 17.50 24.55 -46.06
CA ASN A 4 17.48 24.02 -44.71
C ASN A 4 16.61 22.75 -44.74
N GLU A 5 17.21 21.56 -44.65
CA GLU A 5 16.45 20.32 -44.42
C GLU A 5 16.34 20.09 -42.90
N SER A 6 15.10 20.14 -42.40
CA SER A 6 14.77 19.72 -41.03
C SER A 6 14.62 18.18 -40.99
N PRO A 7 15.16 17.48 -39.98
CA PRO A 7 14.91 16.06 -39.84
C PRO A 7 13.49 15.82 -39.31
N SER A 8 12.78 14.88 -39.94
CA SER A 8 11.48 14.37 -39.48
C SER A 8 11.57 13.80 -38.06
N PRO A 9 10.52 13.94 -37.22
CA PRO A 9 10.50 13.32 -35.91
C PRO A 9 10.38 11.80 -36.06
N GLU A 10 11.33 11.06 -35.46
CA GLU A 10 11.22 9.62 -35.29
C GLU A 10 9.94 9.29 -34.53
N SER A 11 9.06 8.52 -35.15
CA SER A 11 7.92 7.89 -34.49
C SER A 11 8.45 6.90 -33.46
N SER A 12 8.42 7.26 -32.18
CA SER A 12 8.67 6.33 -31.08
C SER A 12 7.47 5.38 -30.93
N GLU A 13 7.39 4.37 -31.80
CA GLU A 13 6.56 3.21 -31.49
C GLU A 13 7.07 2.58 -30.20
N PRO A 14 6.20 2.25 -29.24
CA PRO A 14 6.63 1.57 -28.03
C PRO A 14 7.18 0.21 -28.44
N LYS A 15 8.50 0.03 -28.25
CA LYS A 15 9.10 -1.30 -28.32
C LYS A 15 8.44 -2.15 -27.24
N LEU A 16 7.49 -2.99 -27.64
CA LEU A 16 7.07 -4.16 -26.87
C LEU A 16 8.34 -4.96 -26.60
N GLY A 17 8.91 -4.76 -25.41
CA GLY A 17 10.09 -5.47 -24.96
C GLY A 17 9.81 -6.95 -25.03
N GLY A 18 10.66 -7.68 -25.75
CA GLY A 18 10.61 -9.13 -25.80
C GLY A 18 10.85 -9.69 -24.41
N ALA A 19 9.76 -9.97 -23.69
CA ALA A 19 9.77 -11.05 -22.72
C ALA A 19 9.92 -12.35 -23.53
N GLY A 20 10.74 -13.29 -23.06
CA GLY A 20 10.75 -14.65 -23.60
C GLY A 20 9.33 -15.26 -23.55
N ASN A 21 9.14 -16.43 -24.16
CA ASN A 21 7.87 -17.16 -24.10
C ASN A 21 7.49 -17.46 -22.63
N GLU A 22 6.81 -16.52 -21.97
CA GLU A 22 6.20 -16.68 -20.66
C GLU A 22 4.94 -17.52 -20.86
N SER A 23 4.88 -18.66 -20.20
CA SER A 23 3.68 -19.47 -20.11
C SER A 23 2.64 -18.78 -19.22
N PHE A 24 1.38 -19.18 -19.37
CA PHE A 24 0.31 -18.66 -18.52
C PHE A 24 0.55 -18.93 -17.03
N ASP A 25 1.11 -20.09 -16.70
CA ASP A 25 1.46 -20.46 -15.33
C ASP A 25 2.61 -19.58 -14.77
N GLU A 26 3.60 -19.24 -15.59
CA GLU A 26 4.65 -18.29 -15.19
C GLU A 26 4.08 -16.89 -14.97
N PHE A 27 3.19 -16.44 -15.86
CA PHE A 27 2.51 -15.15 -15.71
C PHE A 27 1.72 -15.06 -14.41
N ARG A 28 0.82 -16.02 -14.12
CA ARG A 28 0.00 -15.98 -12.88
C ARG A 28 0.86 -16.02 -11.62
N ASN A 29 1.98 -16.75 -11.65
CA ASN A 29 2.90 -16.89 -10.52
C ASN A 29 3.84 -15.68 -10.34
N SER A 30 3.92 -14.79 -11.33
CA SER A 30 4.77 -13.59 -11.31
C SER A 30 4.19 -12.42 -10.50
N PHE A 31 2.91 -12.46 -10.12
CA PHE A 31 2.27 -11.50 -9.21
C PHE A 31 2.78 -11.68 -7.77
N SER A 32 3.97 -11.17 -7.52
CA SER A 32 4.64 -11.18 -6.23
C SER A 32 5.57 -10.00 -6.06
N TYR A 33 6.00 -9.79 -4.81
CA TYR A 33 7.03 -8.82 -4.46
C TYR A 33 8.25 -8.96 -5.38
N GLY A 34 8.77 -7.84 -5.88
CA GLY A 34 9.99 -7.78 -6.70
C GLY A 34 9.84 -8.11 -8.19
N SER A 35 8.66 -8.54 -8.65
CA SER A 35 8.35 -8.75 -10.08
C SER A 35 7.15 -7.90 -10.50
N ARG A 36 5.93 -8.45 -10.46
CA ARG A 36 4.68 -7.71 -10.64
C ARG A 36 4.09 -7.43 -9.26
N THR A 37 4.58 -6.37 -8.62
CA THR A 37 4.14 -5.95 -7.28
C THR A 37 2.77 -5.27 -7.39
N ASP A 38 1.76 -6.07 -7.69
CA ASP A 38 0.36 -5.68 -7.81
C ASP A 38 -0.47 -6.59 -6.90
N LEU A 39 -0.85 -6.04 -5.74
CA LEU A 39 -1.63 -6.78 -4.76
C LEU A 39 -3.08 -7.01 -5.23
N LEU A 40 -3.58 -6.21 -6.17
CA LEU A 40 -4.94 -6.34 -6.68
C LEU A 40 -5.14 -7.70 -7.38
N PHE A 41 -4.11 -8.18 -8.08
CA PHE A 41 -4.13 -9.44 -8.84
C PHE A 41 -3.26 -10.55 -8.25
N LYS A 42 -2.66 -10.35 -7.06
CA LYS A 42 -1.85 -11.39 -6.37
C LYS A 42 -2.63 -12.69 -6.09
N PHE A 43 -3.96 -12.63 -6.11
CA PHE A 43 -4.81 -13.80 -5.98
C PHE A 43 -4.61 -14.81 -7.12
N LEU A 44 -4.15 -14.38 -8.32
CA LEU A 44 -3.86 -15.27 -9.45
C LEU A 44 -2.77 -16.30 -9.12
N LYS A 45 -1.79 -15.90 -8.30
CA LYS A 45 -0.76 -16.81 -7.76
C LYS A 45 -1.32 -17.73 -6.68
N SER A 46 -2.19 -17.19 -5.82
CA SER A 46 -2.66 -17.87 -4.61
C SER A 46 -3.81 -18.84 -4.87
N GLY A 47 -4.60 -18.58 -5.91
CA GLY A 47 -5.70 -19.42 -6.36
C GLY A 47 -5.27 -20.54 -7.31
N SER A 48 -6.26 -21.34 -7.72
CA SER A 48 -6.06 -22.39 -8.73
C SER A 48 -5.88 -21.79 -10.13
N GLU A 49 -5.26 -22.57 -11.03
CA GLU A 49 -5.19 -22.22 -12.46
C GLU A 49 -6.59 -21.98 -13.04
N GLN A 50 -7.55 -22.85 -12.71
CA GLN A 50 -8.94 -22.69 -13.15
C GLN A 50 -9.58 -21.38 -12.69
N LEU A 51 -9.32 -20.92 -11.46
CA LEU A 51 -9.82 -19.63 -10.99
C LEU A 51 -9.23 -18.47 -11.81
N ALA A 52 -7.95 -18.57 -12.18
CA ALA A 52 -7.29 -17.57 -13.01
C ALA A 52 -7.88 -17.55 -14.44
N ASP A 53 -8.13 -18.72 -15.03
CA ASP A 53 -8.75 -18.86 -16.35
C ASP A 53 -10.14 -18.22 -16.38
N GLU A 54 -11.00 -18.64 -15.45
CA GLU A 54 -12.39 -18.16 -15.34
C GLU A 54 -12.43 -16.65 -15.11
N PHE A 55 -11.57 -16.13 -14.22
CA PHE A 55 -11.48 -14.71 -13.94
C PHE A 55 -11.04 -13.90 -15.17
N LEU A 56 -10.02 -14.34 -15.91
CA LEU A 56 -9.53 -13.60 -17.07
C LEU A 56 -10.54 -13.62 -18.21
N GLN A 57 -11.24 -14.73 -18.41
CA GLN A 57 -12.33 -14.79 -19.38
C GLN A 57 -13.45 -13.81 -19.00
N GLU A 58 -13.88 -13.81 -17.74
CA GLU A 58 -14.89 -12.87 -17.24
C GLU A 58 -14.42 -11.42 -17.39
N LEU A 59 -13.17 -11.10 -17.02
CA LEU A 59 -12.64 -9.74 -17.13
C LEU A 59 -12.63 -9.23 -18.58
N LEU A 60 -12.31 -10.08 -19.56
CA LEU A 60 -12.35 -9.71 -20.98
C LEU A 60 -13.77 -9.40 -21.45
N ASP A 61 -14.75 -10.19 -21.01
CA ASP A 61 -16.18 -9.94 -21.32
C ASP A 61 -16.67 -8.64 -20.68
N LEU A 62 -16.38 -8.45 -19.39
CA LEU A 62 -16.73 -7.25 -18.65
C LEU A 62 -16.06 -5.98 -19.18
N THR A 63 -14.89 -6.09 -19.81
CA THR A 63 -14.26 -4.96 -20.50
C THR A 63 -15.11 -4.47 -21.68
N GLY A 64 -15.81 -5.39 -22.38
CA GLY A 64 -16.80 -5.01 -23.40
C GLY A 64 -17.94 -4.19 -22.80
N GLY A 65 -18.51 -4.66 -21.68
CA GLY A 65 -19.55 -3.92 -20.95
C GLY A 65 -19.10 -2.53 -20.52
N LEU A 66 -17.90 -2.43 -19.92
CA LEU A 66 -17.32 -1.15 -19.53
C LEU A 66 -17.18 -0.16 -20.71
N ILE A 67 -16.81 -0.64 -21.89
CA ILE A 67 -16.71 0.21 -23.09
C ILE A 67 -18.09 0.72 -23.51
N ASP A 68 -19.12 -0.11 -23.36
CA ASP A 68 -20.48 0.20 -23.81
C ASP A 68 -21.21 1.17 -22.87
N ASP A 69 -21.09 1.02 -21.55
CA ASP A 69 -21.86 1.79 -20.57
C ASP A 69 -21.04 2.57 -19.52
N GLY A 70 -19.73 2.31 -19.42
CA GLY A 70 -18.85 2.96 -18.45
C GLY A 70 -18.98 2.44 -17.01
N ASP A 71 -19.77 1.39 -16.76
CA ASP A 71 -19.97 0.83 -15.42
C ASP A 71 -18.81 -0.07 -15.01
N THR A 72 -18.12 0.31 -13.93
CA THR A 72 -17.00 -0.45 -13.38
C THR A 72 -17.43 -1.44 -12.30
N ALA A 73 -18.67 -1.36 -11.80
CA ALA A 73 -19.14 -2.18 -10.69
C ALA A 73 -19.02 -3.69 -10.96
N PRO A 74 -19.38 -4.21 -12.16
CA PRO A 74 -19.22 -5.65 -12.45
C PRO A 74 -17.76 -6.13 -12.35
N ILE A 75 -16.81 -5.31 -12.81
CA ILE A 75 -15.37 -5.64 -12.74
C ILE A 75 -14.91 -5.68 -11.28
N ILE A 76 -15.35 -4.71 -10.47
CA ILE A 76 -15.05 -4.66 -9.04
C ILE A 76 -15.61 -5.90 -8.33
N GLU A 77 -16.85 -6.29 -8.62
CA GLU A 77 -17.47 -7.49 -8.05
C GLU A 77 -16.71 -8.77 -8.44
N ALA A 78 -16.31 -8.91 -9.70
CA ALA A 78 -15.52 -10.05 -10.17
C ALA A 78 -14.18 -10.15 -9.43
N LEU A 79 -13.48 -9.02 -9.26
CA LEU A 79 -12.23 -8.95 -8.47
C LEU A 79 -12.45 -9.39 -7.02
N VAL A 80 -13.48 -8.87 -6.35
CA VAL A 80 -13.79 -9.20 -4.95
C VAL A 80 -14.13 -10.69 -4.80
N ARG A 81 -14.94 -11.25 -5.71
CA ARG A 81 -15.28 -12.68 -5.71
C ARG A 81 -14.03 -13.54 -5.90
N ALA A 82 -13.18 -13.21 -6.88
CA ALA A 82 -11.98 -13.99 -7.18
C ALA A 82 -10.95 -13.94 -6.04
N GLN A 83 -10.73 -12.76 -5.45
CA GLN A 83 -9.90 -12.61 -4.25
C GLN A 83 -10.45 -13.43 -3.07
N SER A 84 -11.77 -13.33 -2.82
CA SER A 84 -12.43 -14.08 -1.74
C SER A 84 -12.28 -15.59 -1.93
N ALA A 85 -12.41 -16.09 -3.16
CA ALA A 85 -12.22 -17.49 -3.48
C ALA A 85 -10.76 -17.93 -3.27
N ALA A 86 -9.79 -17.19 -3.80
CA ALA A 86 -8.37 -17.52 -3.72
C ALA A 86 -7.82 -17.50 -2.27
N TYR A 87 -8.32 -16.58 -1.44
CA TYR A 87 -7.89 -16.44 -0.05
C TYR A 87 -8.80 -17.17 0.94
N SER A 88 -9.77 -17.94 0.45
CA SER A 88 -10.62 -18.76 1.31
C SER A 88 -9.80 -19.89 1.95
N GLY A 89 -9.95 -20.05 3.26
CA GLY A 89 -9.23 -21.08 4.02
C GLY A 89 -8.92 -20.64 5.44
N PRO A 90 -8.54 -21.58 6.31
CA PRO A 90 -8.08 -21.24 7.65
C PRO A 90 -6.80 -20.38 7.54
N GLY A 91 -6.78 -19.26 8.25
CA GLY A 91 -5.55 -18.50 8.44
C GLY A 91 -4.47 -19.37 9.10
N SER A 92 -3.22 -19.16 8.75
CA SER A 92 -2.09 -19.93 9.31
C SER A 92 -1.67 -19.47 10.71
N PHE A 93 -2.33 -18.46 11.27
CA PHE A 93 -1.97 -17.86 12.54
C PHE A 93 -3.11 -17.99 13.55
N GLU A 94 -2.90 -18.83 14.55
CA GLU A 94 -3.71 -18.88 15.77
C GLU A 94 -2.98 -18.13 16.88
N TYR A 95 -3.68 -17.23 17.56
CA TYR A 95 -3.16 -16.48 18.70
C TYR A 95 -4.04 -16.77 19.92
N ASP A 96 -3.40 -17.07 21.05
CA ASP A 96 -4.10 -17.31 22.33
C ASP A 96 -4.86 -16.06 22.81
N THR A 97 -4.40 -14.88 22.41
CA THR A 97 -4.97 -13.60 22.78
C THR A 97 -5.30 -12.77 21.54
N ARG A 98 -6.25 -11.85 21.69
CA ARG A 98 -6.55 -10.85 20.67
C ARG A 98 -5.80 -9.56 21.02
N PRO A 99 -5.24 -8.84 20.03
CA PRO A 99 -4.48 -7.61 20.27
C PRO A 99 -5.41 -6.41 20.53
N PHE A 100 -6.44 -6.59 21.35
CA PHE A 100 -7.43 -5.56 21.67
C PHE A 100 -7.36 -5.24 23.16
N ALA A 101 -7.18 -3.96 23.47
CA ALA A 101 -7.34 -3.42 24.81
C ALA A 101 -8.70 -2.70 24.87
N VAL A 102 -9.46 -2.93 25.93
CA VAL A 102 -10.69 -2.18 26.18
C VAL A 102 -10.29 -0.75 26.54
N LEU A 103 -10.97 0.23 25.93
CA LEU A 103 -10.77 1.63 26.30
C LEU A 103 -11.48 1.93 27.62
N ASP A 104 -10.82 2.69 28.48
CA ASP A 104 -11.35 3.06 29.79
C ASP A 104 -12.43 4.17 29.70
N GLN A 105 -12.66 4.70 28.49
CA GLN A 105 -13.58 5.80 28.21
C GLN A 105 -14.13 5.69 26.77
N PRO A 106 -15.21 6.42 26.43
CA PRO A 106 -15.75 6.45 25.07
C PRO A 106 -14.71 6.91 24.03
N VAL A 107 -14.82 6.40 22.81
CA VAL A 107 -13.95 6.81 21.68
C VAL A 107 -14.08 8.31 21.40
N SER A 108 -15.29 8.85 21.52
CA SER A 108 -15.61 10.28 21.39
C SER A 108 -14.96 11.17 22.45
N GLU A 109 -14.40 10.59 23.51
CA GLU A 109 -13.65 11.30 24.55
C GLU A 109 -12.15 10.96 24.50
N SER A 110 -11.73 10.14 23.53
CA SER A 110 -10.37 9.61 23.42
C SER A 110 -9.52 10.34 22.41
N ARG A 111 -8.25 10.51 22.77
CA ARG A 111 -7.18 10.98 21.88
C ARG A 111 -6.63 9.78 21.10
N VAL A 112 -6.86 9.76 19.80
CA VAL A 112 -6.58 8.62 18.92
C VAL A 112 -5.40 8.93 18.01
N ALA A 113 -4.38 8.07 18.00
CA ALA A 113 -3.27 8.15 17.05
C ALA A 113 -3.54 7.34 15.78
N LEU A 114 -2.84 7.67 14.70
CA LEU A 114 -2.82 6.90 13.46
C LEU A 114 -1.43 6.29 13.26
N LEU A 115 -1.34 4.97 13.08
CA LEU A 115 -0.11 4.26 12.75
C LEU A 115 -0.36 3.32 11.57
N THR A 116 0.43 3.46 10.52
CA THR A 116 0.23 2.77 9.24
C THR A 116 1.51 2.06 8.79
N THR A 117 1.38 0.98 8.02
CA THR A 117 2.53 0.26 7.41
C THR A 117 2.75 0.61 5.94
N THR A 118 2.20 1.74 5.52
CA THR A 118 2.08 2.18 4.13
C THR A 118 3.37 2.75 3.51
N GLY A 119 4.35 3.19 4.32
CA GLY A 119 5.58 3.80 3.82
C GLY A 119 5.45 5.26 3.35
N HIS A 120 4.44 5.98 3.86
CA HIS A 120 4.33 7.43 3.69
C HIS A 120 5.32 8.21 4.56
N PHE A 121 5.68 9.40 4.10
CA PHE A 121 6.50 10.38 4.80
C PHE A 121 6.22 11.80 4.27
N ALA A 122 6.60 12.83 5.03
CA ALA A 122 6.47 14.23 4.59
C ALA A 122 7.59 14.59 3.59
N GLU A 123 7.27 15.39 2.58
CA GLU A 123 8.27 15.92 1.65
C GLU A 123 9.38 16.67 2.42
N GLY A 124 10.63 16.31 2.14
CA GLY A 124 11.81 16.84 2.85
C GLY A 124 12.23 16.03 4.09
N ASP A 125 11.41 15.06 4.53
CA ASP A 125 11.70 14.15 5.64
C ASP A 125 11.72 12.69 5.17
N ASP A 126 12.53 12.41 4.14
CA ASP A 126 12.76 11.04 3.66
C ASP A 126 13.31 10.18 4.83
N PRO A 127 12.74 9.00 5.10
CA PRO A 127 13.19 8.13 6.20
C PRO A 127 14.59 7.51 5.98
N LYS A 128 15.20 7.70 4.80
CA LYS A 128 16.56 7.26 4.46
C LYS A 128 16.84 5.81 4.85
N PRO A 129 16.05 4.84 4.37
CA PRO A 129 16.28 3.44 4.67
C PRO A 129 17.71 3.07 4.25
N PHE A 130 18.42 2.31 5.12
CA PHE A 130 19.84 1.98 4.96
C PHE A 130 20.79 3.20 4.91
N GLY A 131 20.35 4.38 5.36
CA GLY A 131 21.09 5.62 5.23
C GLY A 131 21.14 6.18 3.80
N MET A 132 20.31 5.66 2.89
CA MET A 132 20.28 6.10 1.49
C MET A 132 19.19 7.14 1.28
N GLU A 133 19.57 8.31 0.76
CA GLU A 133 18.62 9.37 0.41
C GLU A 133 18.04 9.16 -0.98
N GLY A 134 16.76 9.46 -1.17
CA GLY A 134 16.17 9.61 -2.50
C GLY A 134 16.06 8.32 -3.32
N LEU A 135 15.92 7.16 -2.67
CA LEU A 135 15.58 5.93 -3.39
C LEU A 135 14.30 6.11 -4.20
N THR A 136 14.30 5.67 -5.46
CA THR A 136 13.11 5.67 -6.29
C THR A 136 12.19 4.50 -5.92
N GLN A 137 10.92 4.56 -6.32
CA GLN A 137 9.99 3.47 -6.11
C GLN A 137 10.47 2.18 -6.80
N GLU A 138 11.02 2.26 -8.02
CA GLU A 138 11.53 1.11 -8.77
C GLU A 138 12.73 0.45 -8.07
N GLN A 139 13.59 1.26 -7.43
CA GLN A 139 14.69 0.74 -6.64
C GLN A 139 14.16 -0.01 -5.41
N VAL A 140 13.19 0.58 -4.69
CA VAL A 140 12.62 -0.05 -3.50
C VAL A 140 11.89 -1.35 -3.81
N VAL A 141 11.19 -1.46 -4.95
CA VAL A 141 10.58 -2.72 -5.41
C VAL A 141 11.63 -3.81 -5.66
N LYS A 142 12.81 -3.45 -6.16
CA LYS A 142 13.93 -4.40 -6.38
C LYS A 142 14.65 -4.80 -5.09
N MET A 143 14.49 -4.04 -4.02
CA MET A 143 15.16 -4.24 -2.73
C MET A 143 14.26 -4.91 -1.68
N THR A 144 13.20 -5.61 -2.11
CA THR A 144 12.19 -6.18 -1.21
C THR A 144 12.79 -7.14 -0.17
N ASP A 145 13.80 -7.92 -0.56
CA ASP A 145 14.51 -8.84 0.32
C ASP A 145 15.36 -8.13 1.39
N GLU A 146 16.02 -7.03 1.02
CA GLU A 146 16.80 -6.20 1.93
C GLU A 146 15.86 -5.52 2.93
N PHE A 147 14.77 -4.92 2.45
CA PHE A 147 13.76 -4.29 3.30
C PHE A 147 13.16 -5.30 4.27
N GLY A 148 12.79 -6.51 3.82
CA GLY A 148 12.26 -7.57 4.70
C GLY A 148 13.22 -8.02 5.81
N LYS A 149 14.51 -7.70 5.70
CA LYS A 149 15.55 -7.97 6.71
C LYS A 149 16.02 -6.72 7.45
N ALA A 150 15.52 -5.54 7.11
CA ALA A 150 15.90 -4.27 7.70
C ALA A 150 15.15 -3.98 9.00
N ASP A 151 15.61 -2.96 9.70
CA ASP A 151 14.84 -2.30 10.76
C ASP A 151 13.94 -1.25 10.13
N ALA A 152 12.70 -1.20 10.59
CA ALA A 152 11.77 -0.20 10.11
C ALA A 152 12.12 1.18 10.67
N VAL A 153 11.97 2.19 9.83
CA VAL A 153 12.11 3.60 10.20
C VAL A 153 10.73 4.22 10.31
N LEU A 154 10.46 4.88 11.44
CA LEU A 154 9.19 5.56 11.67
C LEU A 154 9.24 6.96 11.07
N SER A 155 8.32 7.25 10.18
CA SER A 155 8.03 8.58 9.70
C SER A 155 6.96 9.24 10.57
N GLU A 156 7.15 10.51 10.86
CA GLU A 156 6.22 11.36 11.60
C GLU A 156 5.68 12.43 10.64
N ILE A 157 4.38 12.40 10.37
CA ILE A 157 3.73 13.25 9.38
C ILE A 157 2.81 14.20 10.14
N PRO A 158 3.14 15.50 10.23
CA PRO A 158 2.23 16.49 10.78
C PRO A 158 0.87 16.38 10.11
N ILE A 159 -0.22 16.40 10.89
CA ILE A 159 -1.57 16.16 10.36
C ILE A 159 -2.04 17.26 9.39
N ASP A 160 -1.41 18.44 9.47
CA ASP A 160 -1.59 19.59 8.59
C ASP A 160 -0.70 19.55 7.34
N THR A 161 0.12 18.50 7.16
CA THR A 161 0.91 18.29 5.94
C THR A 161 -0.04 18.26 4.75
N PRO A 162 0.15 19.12 3.73
CA PRO A 162 -0.68 19.10 2.53
C PRO A 162 -0.57 17.76 1.79
N VAL A 163 -1.65 17.36 1.11
CA VAL A 163 -1.65 16.16 0.26
C VAL A 163 -0.50 16.20 -0.76
N SER A 164 -0.26 17.36 -1.36
CA SER A 164 0.84 17.57 -2.33
C SER A 164 2.25 17.42 -1.75
N LYS A 165 2.38 17.39 -0.42
CA LYS A 165 3.64 17.18 0.32
C LYS A 165 3.66 15.87 1.10
N THR A 166 2.68 15.00 0.87
CA THR A 166 2.64 13.65 1.45
C THR A 166 3.20 12.68 0.40
N MET A 167 4.38 12.14 0.65
CA MET A 167 5.06 11.21 -0.25
C MET A 167 4.82 9.77 0.21
N VAL A 168 4.94 8.80 -0.71
CA VAL A 168 4.87 7.36 -0.38
C VAL A 168 5.95 6.60 -1.13
N ARG A 169 6.57 5.63 -0.45
CA ARG A 169 7.51 4.68 -1.05
C ARG A 169 7.42 3.34 -0.33
N HIS A 170 7.13 2.27 -1.07
CA HIS A 170 6.94 0.94 -0.48
C HIS A 170 7.19 -0.18 -1.49
N GLY A 171 8.05 -1.15 -1.15
CA GLY A 171 8.38 -2.26 -2.06
C GLY A 171 7.37 -3.40 -2.04
N GLY A 172 6.47 -3.39 -1.05
CA GLY A 172 5.49 -4.45 -0.80
C GLY A 172 4.18 -4.34 -1.59
N TYR A 173 3.84 -3.19 -2.17
CA TYR A 173 2.57 -3.05 -2.87
C TYR A 173 2.66 -1.99 -3.96
N ASP A 174 1.67 -1.99 -4.84
CA ASP A 174 1.51 -0.95 -5.84
C ASP A 174 1.01 0.34 -5.21
N ILE A 175 1.90 1.33 -5.14
CA ILE A 175 1.62 2.61 -4.49
C ILE A 175 0.75 3.56 -5.33
N ARG A 176 0.37 3.23 -6.57
CA ARG A 176 -0.32 4.19 -7.46
C ARG A 176 -1.60 4.77 -6.85
N ALA A 177 -2.46 3.94 -6.28
CA ALA A 177 -3.70 4.39 -5.64
C ALA A 177 -3.40 5.26 -4.42
N THR A 178 -2.46 4.82 -3.58
CA THR A 178 -2.00 5.54 -2.41
C THR A 178 -1.35 6.88 -2.72
N ALA A 179 -0.59 6.97 -3.81
CA ALA A 179 0.05 8.20 -4.26
C ALA A 179 -0.99 9.18 -4.85
N ALA A 180 -2.06 8.67 -5.46
CA ALA A 180 -3.16 9.49 -5.97
C ALA A 180 -4.06 10.03 -4.84
N ASP A 181 -4.32 9.22 -3.82
CA ASP A 181 -5.05 9.62 -2.62
C ASP A 181 -4.43 8.98 -1.37
N ARG A 182 -3.85 9.83 -0.51
CA ARG A 182 -3.23 9.38 0.75
C ARG A 182 -4.21 8.62 1.62
N ASN A 183 -5.51 8.92 1.57
CA ASN A 183 -6.49 8.32 2.46
C ASN A 183 -6.75 6.83 2.17
N VAL A 184 -6.31 6.33 1.02
CA VAL A 184 -6.33 4.89 0.70
C VAL A 184 -5.58 4.07 1.75
N SER A 185 -4.49 4.61 2.32
CA SER A 185 -3.66 3.86 3.28
C SER A 185 -3.01 4.71 4.39
N LEU A 186 -3.19 6.02 4.35
CA LEU A 186 -2.85 7.01 5.38
C LEU A 186 -4.05 7.97 5.56
N PRO A 187 -5.13 7.52 6.25
CA PRO A 187 -6.40 8.23 6.34
C PRO A 187 -6.37 9.46 7.27
N ILE A 188 -5.43 10.39 7.06
CA ILE A 188 -5.31 11.63 7.84
C ILE A 188 -6.58 12.48 7.70
N ASP A 189 -7.10 12.65 6.49
CA ASP A 189 -8.27 13.51 6.28
C ASP A 189 -9.51 12.90 6.93
N ARG A 190 -9.64 11.57 6.87
CA ARG A 190 -10.74 10.86 7.56
C ARG A 190 -10.61 10.98 9.08
N MET A 191 -9.39 10.93 9.62
CA MET A 191 -9.18 11.13 11.06
C MET A 191 -9.50 12.56 11.52
N ILE A 192 -9.22 13.56 10.69
CA ILE A 192 -9.60 14.95 10.94
C ILE A 192 -11.13 15.08 10.94
N GLU A 193 -11.81 14.57 9.92
CA GLU A 193 -13.27 14.58 9.84
C GLU A 193 -13.93 13.90 11.06
N LEU A 194 -13.42 12.74 11.47
CA LEU A 194 -13.93 12.04 12.65
C LEU A 194 -13.76 12.85 13.94
N ALA A 195 -12.72 13.68 14.06
CA ALA A 195 -12.54 14.57 15.19
C ALA A 195 -13.49 15.79 15.11
N ASP A 196 -13.63 16.39 13.92
CA ASP A 196 -14.53 17.51 13.68
C ASP A 196 -16.01 17.13 13.91
N GLU A 197 -16.38 15.89 13.59
CA GLU A 197 -17.71 15.32 13.84
C GLU A 197 -17.89 14.77 15.26
N ALA A 198 -16.89 14.90 16.14
CA ALA A 198 -16.87 14.38 17.51
C ALA A 198 -17.09 12.86 17.63
N VAL A 199 -16.78 12.10 16.58
CA VAL A 199 -16.74 10.63 16.61
C VAL A 199 -15.55 10.14 17.44
N VAL A 200 -14.41 10.82 17.31
CA VAL A 200 -13.26 10.70 18.22
C VAL A 200 -13.08 12.01 19.01
N GLY A 201 -12.50 11.92 20.20
CA GLY A 201 -12.27 13.11 21.02
C GLY A 201 -11.21 14.04 20.44
N GLU A 202 -10.08 13.48 19.98
CA GLU A 202 -9.02 14.24 19.32
C GLU A 202 -8.21 13.31 18.41
N PHE A 203 -7.77 13.82 17.26
CA PHE A 203 -6.73 13.18 16.46
C PHE A 203 -5.33 13.62 16.91
N VAL A 204 -4.52 12.68 17.37
CA VAL A 204 -3.15 12.95 17.83
C VAL A 204 -2.25 13.32 16.65
N ASN A 205 -1.53 14.44 16.80
CA ASN A 205 -0.48 14.90 15.87
C ASN A 205 0.90 14.51 16.43
N PRO A 206 1.80 13.87 15.65
CA PRO A 206 1.69 13.52 14.22
C PRO A 206 1.01 12.17 13.93
N ALA A 207 0.66 11.97 12.66
CA ALA A 207 0.37 10.65 12.11
C ALA A 207 1.69 9.88 11.90
N TYR A 208 1.64 8.56 12.08
CA TYR A 208 2.82 7.71 11.99
C TYR A 208 2.73 6.72 10.83
N SER A 209 3.85 6.51 10.15
CA SER A 209 3.94 5.59 9.02
C SER A 209 5.31 4.92 8.99
N PHE A 210 5.39 3.68 8.52
CA PHE A 210 6.64 3.01 8.22
C PHE A 210 6.44 1.99 7.09
N VAL A 211 7.52 1.45 6.53
CA VAL A 211 7.44 0.36 5.54
C VAL A 211 7.21 -0.97 6.26
N GLY A 212 6.05 -1.59 6.05
CA GLY A 212 5.67 -2.86 6.68
C GLY A 212 6.52 -4.06 6.25
N LEU A 213 7.15 -3.97 5.08
CA LEU A 213 8.16 -4.91 4.61
C LEU A 213 9.46 -4.72 5.39
N THR A 214 9.51 -5.30 6.59
CA THR A 214 10.60 -5.17 7.56
C THR A 214 10.81 -6.48 8.34
N SER A 215 11.92 -6.58 9.09
CA SER A 215 12.13 -7.67 10.05
C SER A 215 11.04 -7.68 11.14
N GLN A 216 10.07 -8.59 11.03
CA GLN A 216 8.95 -8.69 11.96
C GLN A 216 9.39 -9.02 13.39
N LEU A 217 10.44 -9.85 13.54
CA LEU A 217 10.93 -10.25 14.85
C LEU A 217 11.52 -9.05 15.61
N ARG A 218 12.34 -8.23 14.94
CA ARG A 218 12.95 -7.04 15.55
C ARG A 218 11.94 -5.91 15.71
N LEU A 219 11.03 -5.75 14.75
CA LEU A 219 9.88 -4.85 14.90
C LEU A 219 9.15 -5.14 16.21
N ARG A 220 8.76 -6.39 16.44
CA ARG A 220 8.00 -6.78 17.64
C ARG A 220 8.80 -6.66 18.94
N LYS A 221 10.08 -7.07 18.94
CA LYS A 221 10.86 -7.20 20.18
C LYS A 221 11.62 -5.94 20.58
N GLU A 222 12.05 -5.13 19.62
CA GLU A 222 13.05 -4.09 19.83
C GLU A 222 12.52 -2.69 19.45
N ILE A 223 11.71 -2.59 18.39
CA ILE A 223 11.37 -1.30 17.79
C ILE A 223 9.96 -0.82 18.21
N ALA A 224 8.92 -1.63 17.99
CA ALA A 224 7.52 -1.27 18.22
C ALA A 224 7.22 -0.86 19.68
N PRO A 225 7.83 -1.45 20.73
CA PRO A 225 7.62 -0.97 22.10
C PRO A 225 8.06 0.48 22.30
N ALA A 226 9.16 0.91 21.67
CA ALA A 226 9.64 2.29 21.74
C ALA A 226 8.70 3.25 21.01
N TRP A 227 8.15 2.84 19.86
CA TRP A 227 7.15 3.61 19.13
C TRP A 227 5.84 3.72 19.90
N ALA A 228 5.37 2.63 20.51
CA ALA A 228 4.19 2.67 21.38
C ALA A 228 4.37 3.62 22.57
N ALA A 229 5.56 3.66 23.17
CA ALA A 229 5.89 4.64 24.21
C ALA A 229 5.87 6.08 23.67
N ARG A 230 6.35 6.31 22.45
CA ARG A 230 6.30 7.62 21.78
C ARG A 230 4.87 8.09 21.52
N LEU A 231 4.00 7.22 21.00
CA LEU A 231 2.57 7.53 20.80
C LEU A 231 1.88 7.86 22.13
N LYS A 232 2.17 7.09 23.19
CA LYS A 232 1.66 7.39 24.54
C LYS A 232 2.19 8.71 25.08
N ALA A 233 3.44 9.07 24.80
CA ALA A 233 4.02 10.36 25.20
C ALA A 233 3.41 11.54 24.44
N ALA A 234 2.98 11.34 23.19
CA ALA A 234 2.11 12.28 22.46
C ALA A 234 0.67 12.31 23.02
N GLY A 235 0.39 11.48 24.03
CA GLY A 235 -0.86 11.38 24.78
C GLY A 235 -1.95 10.60 24.06
N ALA A 236 -1.59 9.72 23.12
CA ALA A 236 -2.52 8.77 22.53
C ALA A 236 -3.07 7.82 23.60
N GLN A 237 -4.39 7.70 23.65
CA GLN A 237 -5.12 6.75 24.51
C GLN A 237 -5.56 5.52 23.70
N ALA A 238 -5.72 5.67 22.39
CA ALA A 238 -5.98 4.62 21.43
C ALA A 238 -5.15 4.84 20.16
N ALA A 239 -5.06 3.83 19.30
CA ALA A 239 -4.47 3.97 17.97
C ALA A 239 -5.31 3.21 16.94
N VAL A 240 -5.52 3.84 15.79
CA VAL A 240 -5.96 3.17 14.56
C VAL A 240 -4.71 2.60 13.89
N LEU A 241 -4.71 1.28 13.69
CA LEU A 241 -3.66 0.58 12.97
C LEU A 241 -4.14 0.27 11.55
N VAL A 242 -3.43 0.77 10.53
CA VAL A 242 -3.74 0.50 9.12
C VAL A 242 -2.60 -0.33 8.51
N PRO A 243 -2.71 -1.67 8.53
CA PRO A 243 -1.77 -2.54 7.86
C PRO A 243 -2.05 -2.60 6.36
N ILE A 244 -0.99 -2.60 5.56
CA ILE A 244 -0.96 -2.74 4.09
C ILE A 244 0.04 -3.83 3.72
#